data_AF-A0A377CXJ7-F1
#
_entry.id   AF-A0A377CXJ7-F1
#
_cell.length_a   1.000
_cell.length_b   1.000
_cell.length_c   1.000
_cell.angle_alpha   90.00
_cell.angle_beta   90.00
_cell.angle_gamma   90.00
#
_symmetry.space_group_name_H-M   'P 1'
#
loop_
_entity.id
_entity.type
_entity.pdbx_description
1 polymer ?
#
loop_
_entity_poly.entity_id
_entity_poly.type
_entity_poly.pdbx_seq_one_letter_code
_entity_poly.pdbx_strand_id
1 'polypeptide(L)' 'MIERGKFRSLTLINWNGFFARTFDLDELVTTLSGG' A
#
# COMPACT_ATOMS: atom_id res chain seq x y z
N MET A 1 27.13 -2.71 -3.73
CA MET A 1 25.96 -2.82 -2.85
C MET A 1 24.74 -2.75 -3.76
N ILE A 2 23.94 -3.81 -3.87
CA ILE A 2 22.78 -3.83 -4.76
C ILE A 2 21.64 -3.12 -4.04
N GLU A 3 21.16 -2.01 -4.59
CA GLU A 3 20.01 -1.31 -4.05
C GLU A 3 18.75 -2.16 -4.29
N ARG A 4 18.15 -2.66 -3.21
CA ARG A 4 16.85 -3.33 -3.27
C ARG A 4 15.80 -2.28 -3.62
N GLY A 5 15.16 -2.43 -4.78
CA GLY A 5 14.01 -1.59 -5.15
C GLY A 5 12.93 -1.67 -4.07
N LYS A 6 12.45 -0.50 -3.63
CA LYS A 6 11.33 -0.40 -2.69
C LYS A 6 10.04 -0.15 -3.46
N PHE A 7 8.98 -0.84 -3.06
CA PHE A 7 7.63 -0.53 -3.51
C PHE A 7 7.18 0.77 -2.84
N ARG A 8 6.68 1.73 -3.64
CA ARG A 8 6.31 3.07 -3.16
C ARG A 8 4.83 3.15 -2.77
N SER A 9 3.96 2.55 -3.57
CA SER A 9 2.52 2.58 -3.33
C SER A 9 1.81 1.33 -3.87
N LEU A 10 0.61 1.10 -3.35
CA LEU A 10 -0.33 0.07 -3.77
C LEU A 10 -1.65 0.74 -4.16
N THR A 11 -2.07 0.58 -5.41
CA THR A 11 -3.38 1.06 -5.87
C THR A 11 -4.35 -0.12 -6.03
N LEU A 12 -5.44 -0.09 -5.26
CA LEU A 12 -6.55 -1.02 -5.40
C LEU A 12 -7.63 -0.38 -6.27
N ILE A 13 -8.07 -1.10 -7.31
CA ILE A 13 -9.12 -0.65 -8.23
C ILE A 13 -10.17 -1.74 -8.34
N ASN A 14 -11.43 -1.40 -8.10
CA ASN A 14 -12.57 -2.31 -8.16
C ASN A 14 -12.45 -3.53 -7.23
N TRP A 15 -12.01 -3.28 -5.99
CA TRP A 15 -12.03 -4.26 -4.91
C TRP A 15 -13.25 -4.01 -4.02
N ASN A 16 -13.73 -5.05 -3.35
CA ASN A 16 -14.88 -4.92 -2.44
C ASN A 16 -14.56 -3.90 -1.33
N GLY A 17 -15.24 -2.74 -1.34
CA GLY A 17 -14.96 -1.60 -0.46
C GLY A 17 -14.00 -0.53 -1.01
N PHE A 18 -13.39 -0.72 -2.18
CA PHE A 18 -12.46 0.23 -2.82
C PHE A 18 -12.67 0.33 -4.34
N PHE A 19 -13.34 1.40 -4.79
CA PHE A 19 -13.49 1.69 -6.23
C PHE A 19 -12.16 2.07 -6.87
N ALA A 20 -11.43 3.02 -6.27
CA ALA A 20 -10.04 3.32 -6.57
C ALA A 20 -9.39 3.97 -5.34
N ARG A 21 -8.41 3.29 -4.73
CA ARG A 21 -7.65 3.83 -3.60
C ARG A 21 -6.17 3.49 -3.73
N THR A 22 -5.34 4.52 -3.69
CA THR A 22 -3.89 4.39 -3.61
C THR A 22 -3.45 4.51 -2.16
N PHE A 23 -2.59 3.60 -1.74
CA PHE A 23 -1.96 3.58 -0.42
C PHE A 23 -0.46 3.75 -0.61
N ASP A 24 0.14 4.72 0.06
CA ASP A 24 1.59 4.81 0.13
C ASP A 24 2.12 3.76 1.12
N LEU A 25 3.09 2.95 0.67
CA LEU A 25 3.60 1.80 1.42
C LEU A 25 4.45 2.20 2.62
N ASP A 26 4.93 3.45 2.66
CA ASP A 26 5.54 4.05 3.85
C ASP A 26 4.50 4.24 4.98
N GLU A 27 3.20 4.33 4.66
CA GLU A 27 2.10 4.52 5.62
C GLU A 27 1.28 3.22 5.87
N LEU A 28 1.37 2.23 4.98
CA LEU A 28 0.61 0.96 5.02
C LEU A 28 0.88 0.11 6.28
N VAL A 29 2.03 0.30 6.95
CA VAL A 29 2.33 -0.37 8.24
C VAL A 29 1.34 0.04 9.34
N THR A 30 0.67 1.18 9.19
CA THR A 30 -0.25 1.74 10.20
C THR A 30 -1.70 1.27 10.02
N THR A 31 -2.12 0.82 8.82
CA THR A 31 -3.53 0.46 8.56
C THR A 31 -3.84 -1.04 8.68
N LEU A 32 -2.84 -1.92 8.57
CA LEU A 32 -3.01 -3.38 8.72
C LEU A 32 -2.68 -3.90 10.13
N SER A 33 -2.18 -3.03 11.02
CA SER A 33 -1.86 -3.32 12.42
C SER A 33 -3.01 -2.99 13.39
N GLY A 34 -4.26 -2.98 12.89
CA GLY A 34 -5.46 -2.78 13.70
C GLY A 34 -5.44 -3.68 14.94
N GLY A 35 -5.55 -3.05 16.11
CA GLY A 35 -5.72 -3.73 17.40
C GLY A 35 -7.07 -4.41 17.58
#